data_AF-A0A382WRD6-F1
#
_entry.id   AF-A0A382WRD6-F1
#
_cell.length_a   1.000
_cell.length_b   1.000
_cell.length_c   1.000
_cell.angle_alpha   90.00
_cell.angle_beta   90.00
_cell.angle_gamma   90.00
#
_symmetry.space_group_name_H-M   'P 1'
#
loop_
_entity.id
_entity.type
_entity.pdbx_description
1 polymer ?
#
loop_
_entity_poly.entity_id
_entity_poly.type
_entity_poly.pdbx_seq_one_letter_code
_entity_poly.pdbx_strand_id
1 'polypeptide(L)'
;MLSYKNIIKKIEQLEEANILISAFELNIFSILKNKSLSSKQVVKTAKTNLEATELLLNALAAMGALYKIKNLYKNTPVTYKYFCISSPDFKKGTMMLKTDGRGEYEKLLKVIQKGRNIK
;
A
#
# COMPACT_ATOMS: atom_id res chain seq x y z
N MET A 1 -9.71 -24.07 15.95
CA MET A 1 -10.73 -23.45 15.09
C MET A 1 -10.61 -21.93 15.19
N LEU A 2 -10.86 -21.16 14.11
CA LEU A 2 -10.78 -19.69 14.18
C LEU A 2 -11.95 -19.14 15.00
N SER A 3 -11.70 -18.17 15.88
CA SER A 3 -12.76 -17.41 16.55
C SER A 3 -13.38 -16.40 15.60
N TYR A 4 -14.60 -15.95 15.90
CA TYR A 4 -15.25 -14.85 15.17
C TYR A 4 -14.34 -13.62 15.04
N LYS A 5 -13.70 -13.20 16.14
CA LYS A 5 -12.76 -12.08 16.15
C LYS A 5 -11.57 -12.29 15.19
N ASN A 6 -11.03 -13.51 15.13
CA ASN A 6 -9.93 -13.82 14.22
C ASN A 6 -10.37 -13.84 12.75
N ILE A 7 -11.62 -14.22 12.48
CA ILE A 7 -12.20 -14.19 11.12
C ILE A 7 -12.36 -12.74 10.66
N ILE A 8 -13.00 -11.89 11.46
CA ILE A 8 -13.20 -10.47 11.12
C ILE A 8 -11.86 -9.76 10.92
N LYS A 9 -10.90 -9.97 11.84
CA LYS A 9 -9.55 -9.39 11.70
C LYS A 9 -8.87 -9.77 10.38
N LYS A 10 -9.04 -11.02 9.91
CA LYS A 10 -8.47 -11.45 8.62
C LYS A 10 -9.13 -10.75 7.43
N ILE A 11 -10.42 -10.44 7.53
CA ILE A 11 -11.15 -9.69 6.50
C ILE A 11 -10.67 -8.23 6.48
N GLU A 12 -10.56 -7.59 7.64
CA GLU A 12 -10.06 -6.20 7.78
C GLU A 12 -8.62 -6.05 7.24
N GLN A 13 -7.76 -7.06 7.46
CA GLN A 13 -6.40 -7.07 6.91
C GLN A 13 -6.35 -7.01 5.37
N LEU A 14 -7.43 -7.37 4.67
CA LEU A 14 -7.51 -7.20 3.21
C LEU A 14 -7.53 -5.71 2.81
N GLU A 15 -8.22 -4.87 3.58
CA GLU A 15 -8.28 -3.42 3.35
C GLU A 15 -6.90 -2.79 3.59
N GLU A 16 -6.26 -3.13 4.72
CA GLU A 16 -4.90 -2.69 5.05
C GLU A 16 -3.88 -3.10 3.98
N ALA A 17 -3.98 -4.34 3.47
CA ALA A 17 -3.12 -4.83 2.40
C ALA A 17 -3.32 -4.03 1.10
N ASN A 18 -4.56 -3.74 0.72
CA ASN A 18 -4.86 -2.92 -0.46
C ASN A 18 -4.29 -1.51 -0.34
N ILE A 19 -4.41 -0.88 0.84
CA ILE A 19 -3.84 0.45 1.10
C ILE A 19 -2.33 0.46 0.88
N LEU A 20 -1.61 -0.52 1.45
CA LEU A 20 -0.15 -0.64 1.31
C LEU A 20 0.28 -0.93 -0.15
N ILE A 21 -0.45 -1.81 -0.84
CA ILE A 21 -0.18 -2.14 -2.25
C ILE A 21 -0.41 -0.92 -3.15
N SER A 22 -1.53 -0.22 -3.00
CA SER A 22 -1.81 0.99 -3.78
C SER A 22 -0.75 2.08 -3.53
N ALA A 23 -0.30 2.26 -2.30
CA ALA A 23 0.79 3.19 -1.99
C ALA A 23 2.11 2.81 -2.68
N PHE A 24 2.40 1.51 -2.78
CA PHE A 24 3.56 1.00 -3.49
C PHE A 24 3.44 1.21 -5.01
N GLU A 25 2.30 0.86 -5.62
CA GLU A 25 2.04 1.04 -7.06
C GLU A 25 2.08 2.52 -7.48
N LEU A 26 1.55 3.41 -6.65
CA LEU A 26 1.61 4.86 -6.81
C LEU A 26 2.99 5.45 -6.46
N ASN A 27 3.97 4.60 -6.11
CA ASN A 27 5.33 4.98 -5.74
C ASN A 27 5.41 5.99 -4.57
N ILE A 28 4.44 6.01 -3.66
CA ILE A 28 4.35 7.00 -2.58
C ILE A 28 5.63 7.02 -1.73
N PHE A 29 6.11 5.85 -1.31
CA PHE A 29 7.34 5.75 -0.51
C PHE A 29 8.58 6.27 -1.25
N SER A 30 8.63 6.06 -2.57
CA SER A 30 9.71 6.52 -3.46
C SER A 30 9.62 8.01 -3.80
N ILE A 31 8.41 8.58 -3.80
CA ILE A 31 8.18 10.04 -3.94
C ILE A 31 8.64 10.77 -2.68
N LEU A 32 8.29 10.23 -1.50
CA LEU A 32 8.67 10.81 -0.21
C LEU A 32 10.18 10.74 0.04
N LYS A 33 10.87 9.67 -0.39
CA LYS A 33 12.30 9.43 -0.11
C LYS A 33 12.60 9.62 1.38
N ASN A 34 13.63 10.38 1.73
CA ASN A 34 13.93 10.77 3.12
C ASN A 34 13.40 12.19 3.46
N LYS A 35 12.40 12.68 2.71
CA LYS A 35 11.83 14.02 2.87
C LYS A 35 10.45 13.96 3.53
N SER A 36 10.06 15.08 4.14
CA SER A 36 8.69 15.31 4.60
C SER A 36 7.96 16.15 3.54
N LEU A 37 6.87 15.64 2.97
CA LEU A 37 6.12 16.31 1.90
C LEU A 37 4.64 16.47 2.29
N SER A 38 4.00 17.54 1.81
CA SER A 38 2.55 17.71 1.90
C SER A 38 1.81 16.87 0.86
N SER A 39 0.50 16.64 1.06
CA SER A 39 -0.36 15.97 0.08
C SER A 39 -0.27 16.62 -1.30
N LYS A 40 -0.29 17.96 -1.37
CA LYS A 40 -0.12 18.73 -2.62
C LYS A 40 1.19 18.44 -3.34
N GLN A 41 2.30 18.31 -2.60
CA GLN A 41 3.60 17.99 -3.20
C GLN A 41 3.65 16.56 -3.72
N VAL A 42 3.10 15.59 -2.96
CA VAL A 42 3.01 14.19 -3.39
C VAL A 42 2.17 14.08 -4.65
N VAL A 43 0.99 14.70 -4.67
CA VAL A 43 0.05 14.70 -5.79
C VAL A 43 0.68 15.27 -7.07
N LYS A 44 1.47 16.35 -6.95
CA LYS A 44 2.16 16.94 -8.10
C LYS A 44 3.10 15.93 -8.79
N THR A 45 3.70 15.02 -8.03
CA THR A 45 4.59 13.97 -8.56
C THR A 45 3.80 12.73 -8.98
N ALA A 46 2.84 12.30 -8.17
CA ALA A 46 2.05 11.09 -8.41
C ALA A 46 1.01 11.25 -9.54
N LYS A 47 0.64 12.50 -9.89
CA LYS A 47 -0.40 12.84 -10.89
C LYS A 47 -1.76 12.21 -10.56
N THR A 48 -2.14 12.27 -9.29
CA THR A 48 -3.36 11.68 -8.73
C THR A 48 -4.35 12.76 -8.28
N ASN A 49 -5.57 12.35 -7.88
CA ASN A 49 -6.52 13.26 -7.26
C ASN A 49 -6.03 13.67 -5.85
N LEU A 50 -6.18 14.96 -5.50
CA LEU A 50 -5.68 15.51 -4.23
C LEU A 50 -6.34 14.88 -3.00
N GLU A 51 -7.67 14.87 -2.96
CA GLU A 51 -8.43 14.37 -1.82
C GLU A 51 -8.20 12.87 -1.60
N ALA A 52 -8.25 12.09 -2.67
CA ALA A 52 -8.00 10.64 -2.61
C ALA A 52 -6.57 10.32 -2.15
N THR A 53 -5.58 11.09 -2.62
CA THR A 53 -4.18 10.90 -2.20
C THR A 53 -3.97 11.29 -0.75
N GLU A 54 -4.61 12.37 -0.29
CA GLU A 54 -4.54 12.77 1.10
C GLU A 54 -5.20 11.73 2.02
N LEU A 55 -6.32 11.14 1.61
CA LEU A 55 -6.95 10.03 2.32
C LEU A 55 -6.01 8.82 2.42
N LEU A 56 -5.36 8.44 1.32
CA LEU A 56 -4.37 7.37 1.30
C LEU A 56 -3.21 7.65 2.26
N LEU A 57 -2.64 8.86 2.23
CA LEU A 57 -1.54 9.26 3.11
C LEU A 57 -1.94 9.25 4.59
N ASN A 58 -3.17 9.68 4.90
CA ASN A 58 -3.73 9.61 6.25
C ASN A 58 -3.90 8.17 6.73
N ALA A 59 -4.43 7.28 5.89
CA ALA A 59 -4.57 5.87 6.22
C ALA A 59 -3.20 5.22 6.49
N LEU A 60 -2.21 5.46 5.62
CA LEU A 60 -0.84 4.99 5.82
C LEU A 60 -0.22 5.52 7.13
N ALA A 61 -0.49 6.78 7.50
CA ALA A 61 -0.02 7.34 8.76
C ALA A 61 -0.70 6.70 9.97
N ALA A 62 -2.02 6.48 9.91
CA ALA A 62 -2.78 5.80 10.96
C ALA A 62 -2.32 4.36 11.18
N MET A 63 -1.92 3.67 10.10
CA MET A 63 -1.34 2.33 10.13
C MET A 63 0.14 2.29 10.58
N GLY A 64 0.77 3.45 10.80
CA GLY A 64 2.19 3.53 11.15
C GLY A 64 3.16 3.24 10.00
N ALA A 65 2.68 3.20 8.75
CA ALA A 65 3.52 3.07 7.56
C ALA A 65 4.21 4.40 7.20
N LEU A 66 3.63 5.53 7.60
CA LEU A 66 4.19 6.86 7.49
C LEU A 66 4.15 7.57 8.85
N TYR A 67 5.03 8.55 9.04
CA TYR A 67 4.83 9.59 10.04
C TYR A 67 4.02 10.74 9.46
N LYS A 68 3.10 11.29 10.25
CA LYS A 68 2.40 12.55 9.95
C LYS A 68 2.74 13.59 11.00
N ILE A 69 3.27 14.73 10.56
CA ILE A 69 3.56 15.90 11.41
C ILE A 69 2.82 17.09 10.82
N LYS A 70 1.75 17.52 11.49
CA LYS A 70 0.79 18.50 10.93
C LYS A 70 0.30 18.01 9.56
N ASN A 71 0.62 18.74 8.49
CA ASN A 71 0.19 18.44 7.12
C ASN A 71 1.32 17.84 6.26
N LEU A 72 2.38 17.33 6.90
CA LEU A 72 3.52 16.71 6.22
C LEU A 72 3.58 15.21 6.54
N TYR A 73 3.92 14.43 5.52
CA TYR A 73 4.06 12.99 5.57
C TYR A 73 5.51 12.60 5.30
N LYS A 74 6.03 11.62 6.03
CA LYS A 74 7.40 11.10 5.88
C LYS A 74 7.39 9.59 6.03
N ASN A 75 8.27 8.91 5.30
CA ASN A 75 8.54 7.49 5.54
C ASN A 75 8.99 7.25 7.00
N THR A 76 8.57 6.11 7.54
CA THR A 76 9.23 5.55 8.73
C THR A 76 10.58 4.94 8.33
N PRO A 77 11.47 4.60 9.27
CA PRO A 77 12.72 3.92 8.93
C PRO A 77 12.49 2.62 8.15
N VAL A 78 11.44 1.87 8.49
CA VAL A 78 11.09 0.60 7.83
C VAL A 78 10.61 0.84 6.40
N THR A 79 9.68 1.78 6.17
CA THR A 79 9.17 2.03 4.82
C THR A 79 10.19 2.72 3.93
N TYR A 80 11.05 3.57 4.48
CA TYR A 80 12.20 4.08 3.73
C TYR A 80 13.15 2.93 3.34
N LYS A 81 13.57 2.11 4.30
CA LYS A 81 14.58 1.06 4.07
C LYS A 81 14.13 0.03 3.04
N TYR A 82 12.88 -0.45 3.14
CA TYR A 82 12.45 -1.62 2.35
C TYR A 82 11.47 -1.30 1.22
N PHE A 83 10.81 -0.13 1.20
CA PHE A 83 9.78 0.22 0.22
C PHE A 83 10.15 1.43 -0.67
N CYS A 84 11.24 2.14 -0.36
CA CYS A 84 11.71 3.26 -1.18
C CYS A 84 12.80 2.80 -2.16
N ILE A 85 12.63 3.05 -3.46
CA ILE A 85 13.59 2.61 -4.50
C ILE A 85 14.97 3.26 -4.37
N SER A 86 15.08 4.40 -3.69
CA SER A 86 16.38 5.04 -3.44
C SER A 86 17.16 4.40 -2.28
N SER A 87 16.55 3.49 -1.52
CA SER A 87 17.23 2.76 -0.46
C SER A 87 18.06 1.61 -1.05
N PRO A 88 19.31 1.40 -0.60
CA PRO A 88 20.11 0.25 -1.02
C PRO A 88 19.47 -1.09 -0.59
N ASP A 89 18.63 -1.08 0.44
CA ASP A 89 17.94 -2.26 0.98
C ASP A 89 16.54 -2.49 0.36
N PHE A 90 16.20 -1.77 -0.71
CA PHE A 90 14.86 -1.85 -1.32
C PHE A 90 14.51 -3.29 -1.70
N LYS A 91 13.46 -3.85 -1.07
CA LYS A 91 13.04 -5.25 -1.26
C LYS A 91 12.13 -5.41 -2.48
N LYS A 92 12.61 -4.98 -3.66
CA LYS A 92 11.84 -5.00 -4.92
C LYS A 92 11.19 -6.35 -5.19
N GLY A 93 11.97 -7.44 -5.13
CA GLY A 93 11.48 -8.79 -5.44
C GLY A 93 10.35 -9.25 -4.51
N THR A 94 10.47 -8.98 -3.20
CA THR A 94 9.40 -9.30 -2.25
C THR A 94 8.14 -8.49 -2.53
N MET A 95 8.27 -7.20 -2.86
CA MET A 95 7.12 -6.36 -3.13
C MET A 95 6.39 -6.77 -4.41
N MET A 96 7.13 -7.05 -5.49
CA MET A 96 6.54 -7.51 -6.75
C MET A 96 5.76 -8.83 -6.58
N LEU A 97 6.33 -9.80 -5.87
CA LEU A 97 5.62 -11.07 -5.59
C LEU A 97 4.31 -10.87 -4.80
N LYS A 98 4.26 -9.86 -3.93
CA LYS A 98 3.06 -9.55 -3.14
C LYS A 98 2.01 -8.80 -3.96
N THR A 99 2.42 -7.99 -4.93
CA THR A 99 1.48 -7.31 -5.85
C THR A 99 0.95 -8.25 -6.93
N ASP A 100 1.77 -9.16 -7.46
CA ASP A 100 1.40 -10.06 -8.56
C ASP A 100 0.24 -11.00 -8.18
N GLY A 101 0.17 -11.42 -6.90
CA GLY A 101 -0.92 -12.27 -6.42
C GLY A 101 -2.28 -11.56 -6.32
N ARG A 102 -2.32 -10.22 -6.27
CA ARG A 102 -3.55 -9.46 -5.99
C ARG A 102 -4.64 -9.72 -7.01
N GLY A 103 -4.30 -9.70 -8.30
CA GLY A 103 -5.27 -9.89 -9.38
C GLY A 103 -5.86 -11.31 -9.44
N GLU A 104 -5.11 -12.32 -8.97
CA GLU A 104 -5.59 -13.69 -8.87
C GLU A 104 -6.60 -13.84 -7.72
N TYR A 105 -6.32 -13.24 -6.57
CA TYR A 105 -7.23 -13.28 -5.43
C TYR A 105 -8.49 -12.43 -5.64
N GLU A 106 -8.42 -11.32 -6.38
CA GLU A 106 -9.59 -10.53 -6.76
C GLU A 106 -10.60 -11.33 -7.59
N LYS A 107 -10.10 -12.24 -8.44
CA LYS A 107 -10.92 -13.12 -9.29
C LYS A 107 -11.34 -14.41 -8.59
N LEU A 108 -10.90 -14.65 -7.35
CA LEU A 108 -11.04 -15.93 -6.67
C LEU A 108 -12.50 -16.41 -6.61
N LEU A 109 -13.43 -15.52 -6.24
CA LEU A 109 -14.87 -15.83 -6.20
C LEU A 109 -15.36 -16.35 -7.56
N LYS A 110 -15.02 -15.63 -8.64
CA LYS A 110 -15.41 -16.00 -10.01
C LYS A 110 -14.76 -17.32 -10.44
N VAL A 111 -13.50 -17.53 -10.11
CA VAL A 111 -12.76 -18.78 -10.42
C VAL A 111 -13.36 -19.97 -9.68
N ILE A 112 -13.72 -19.82 -8.41
CA ILE A 112 -14.39 -20.88 -7.63
C ILE A 112 -15.75 -21.22 -8.26
N GLN A 113 -16.52 -20.20 -8.64
CA GLN A 113 -17.86 -20.39 -9.19
C GLN A 113 -17.87 -20.97 -10.61
N LYS A 114 -16.90 -20.61 -11.45
CA LYS A 114 -16.94 -20.86 -12.91
C LYS A 114 -15.74 -21.64 -13.45
N GLY A 115 -14.79 -22.03 -12.60
CA GLY A 115 -13.51 -22.60 -13.02
C GLY A 115 -12.54 -21.55 -13.58
N ARG A 116 -11.30 -21.96 -13.84
CA ARG A 116 -10.33 -21.12 -14.55
C ARG A 116 -10.61 -21.20 -16.05
N ASN A 117 -10.67 -20.04 -16.70
CA ASN A 117 -10.75 -19.98 -18.15
C ASN A 117 -9.33 -20.14 -18.71
N ILE A 118 -8.88 -21.38 -18.86
CA ILE A 118 -7.60 -21.70 -19.48
C ILE A 118 -7.87 -21.75 -20.98
N LYS A 119 -7.60 -20.64 -21.67
CA LYS A 119 -7.51 -20.61 -23.14
C LYS A 119 -6.04 -20.69 -23.53
#